data_AF-A0A4S2BR16-F1
#
_entry.id   AF-A0A4S2BR16-F1
#
_cell.length_a   1.000
_cell.length_b   1.000
_cell.length_c   1.000
_cell.angle_alpha   90.00
_cell.angle_beta   90.00
_cell.angle_gamma   90.00
#
_symmetry.space_group_name_H-M   'P 1'
#
loop_
_entity.id
_entity.type
_entity.pdbx_description
1 polymer ?
#
loop_
_entity_poly.entity_id
_entity_poly.type
_entity_poly.pdbx_seq_one_letter_code
_entity_poly.pdbx_strand_id
1 'polypeptide(L)' 'MAPEIFKDLKIKQVDLLTNNPDKIDQLQDYGIQIHQRISLEIEPNEFDLYYLQTKKNKFHHLLNLKEAE' A
#
# COMPACT_ATOMS: atom_id res chain seq x y z
N MET A 1 -4.10 -16.81 1.04
CA MET A 1 -3.82 -15.39 0.69
C MET A 1 -4.31 -14.47 1.81
N ALA A 2 -3.83 -13.22 1.91
CA ALA A 2 -4.22 -12.30 2.99
C ALA A 2 -5.76 -12.14 3.20
N PRO A 3 -6.60 -12.09 2.14
CA PRO A 3 -8.04 -11.96 2.34
C PRO A 3 -8.71 -13.19 2.98
N GLU A 4 -8.17 -14.39 2.77
CA GLU A 4 -8.66 -15.62 3.42
C GLU A 4 -8.41 -15.58 4.93
N ILE A 5 -7.24 -15.09 5.34
CA ILE A 5 -6.90 -14.90 6.76
C ILE A 5 -7.89 -13.93 7.41
N PHE A 6 -8.26 -12.83 6.73
CA PHE A 6 -9.23 -11.88 7.28
C PHE A 6 -10.61 -12.50 7.44
N LYS A 7 -11.03 -13.34 6.49
CA LYS A 7 -12.28 -14.09 6.59
C LYS A 7 -12.28 -15.07 7.76
N ASP A 8 -11.20 -15.82 7.93
CA ASP A 8 -11.03 -16.78 9.04
C ASP A 8 -11.04 -16.07 10.40
N LEU A 9 -10.44 -14.90 10.49
CA LEU A 9 -10.43 -14.04 11.67
C LEU A 9 -11.70 -13.19 11.84
N LYS A 10 -12.68 -13.31 10.92
CA LYS A 10 -13.94 -12.55 10.91
C LYS A 10 -13.75 -11.03 10.89
N ILE A 11 -12.67 -10.56 10.28
CA ILE A 11 -12.37 -9.15 10.08
C ILE A 11 -13.19 -8.62 8.90
N LYS A 12 -13.94 -7.55 9.12
CA LYS A 12 -14.78 -6.90 8.09
C LYS A 12 -14.28 -5.53 7.66
N GLN A 13 -13.50 -4.87 8.51
CA GLN A 13 -12.98 -3.53 8.29
C GLN A 13 -11.55 -3.42 8.82
N VAL A 14 -10.69 -2.71 8.10
CA VAL A 14 -9.30 -2.45 8.50
C VAL A 14 -8.87 -1.01 8.22
N ASP A 15 -7.93 -0.54 9.03
CA ASP A 15 -7.06 0.58 8.67
C ASP A 15 -5.86 0.00 7.93
N LEU A 16 -5.75 0.30 6.63
CA LEU A 16 -4.80 -0.39 5.77
C LEU A 16 -3.51 0.41 5.61
N LEU A 17 -2.40 -0.16 6.10
CA LEU A 17 -1.06 0.36 5.86
C LEU A 17 -0.61 -0.06 4.45
N THR A 18 -0.68 0.85 3.48
CA THR A 18 -0.24 0.58 2.10
C THR A 18 0.07 1.85 1.30
N ASN A 19 1.08 1.76 0.43
CA ASN A 19 1.32 2.72 -0.65
C ASN A 19 0.89 2.18 -2.01
N ASN A 20 0.49 0.91 -2.09
CA ASN A 20 0.01 0.31 -3.32
C ASN A 20 -1.52 0.46 -3.41
N PRO A 21 -2.05 1.27 -4.34
CA PRO A 21 -3.49 1.42 -4.53
C PRO A 21 -4.17 0.11 -4.93
N ASP A 22 -3.52 -0.75 -5.73
CA ASP A 22 -4.09 -2.04 -6.14
C ASP A 22 -4.46 -2.94 -4.95
N LYS A 23 -3.75 -2.78 -3.82
CA LYS A 23 -4.02 -3.52 -2.57
C LYS A 23 -5.35 -3.11 -1.94
N ILE A 24 -5.72 -1.83 -2.09
CA ILE A 24 -6.99 -1.28 -1.62
C ILE A 24 -8.12 -1.93 -2.42
N ASP A 25 -8.02 -1.86 -3.76
CA ASP A 25 -9.02 -2.41 -4.67
C ASP A 25 -9.21 -3.91 -4.46
N GLN A 26 -8.12 -4.68 -4.40
CA GLN A 26 -8.17 -6.13 -4.17
C GLN A 26 -8.87 -6.52 -2.85
N LEU A 27 -8.66 -5.75 -1.78
CA LEU A 27 -9.31 -6.02 -0.50
C LEU A 27 -10.79 -5.61 -0.52
N GLN A 28 -11.11 -4.50 -1.17
CA GLN A 28 -12.50 -4.06 -1.37
C GLN A 28 -13.29 -5.06 -2.22
N ASP A 29 -12.72 -5.58 -3.30
CA ASP A 29 -13.32 -6.63 -4.14
C ASP A 29 -13.58 -7.92 -3.38
N TYR A 30 -12.75 -8.21 -2.37
CA TYR A 30 -12.94 -9.35 -1.46
C TYR A 30 -13.97 -9.08 -0.35
N GLY A 31 -14.59 -7.89 -0.33
CA GLY A 31 -15.60 -7.49 0.66
C GLY A 31 -15.03 -6.97 1.98
N ILE A 32 -13.74 -6.62 2.03
CA ILE A 32 -13.11 -6.00 3.20
C ILE A 32 -13.24 -4.48 3.09
N GLN A 33 -13.86 -3.86 4.08
CA GLN A 33 -14.00 -2.41 4.15
C GLN A 33 -12.67 -1.77 4.55
N ILE A 34 -12.21 -0.79 3.78
CA ILE A 34 -11.05 0.03 4.15
C ILE A 34 -11.59 1.29 4.80
N HIS A 35 -11.38 1.44 6.11
CA HIS A 35 -11.82 2.64 6.83
C HIS A 35 -10.97 3.85 6.45
N GLN A 36 -9.66 3.65 6.45
CA GLN A 36 -8.68 4.61 5.99
C GLN A 36 -7.42 3.92 5.48
N ARG A 37 -6.74 4.59 4.56
CA ARG A 37 -5.38 4.25 4.15
C ARG A 37 -4.39 4.97 5.07
N ILE A 38 -3.51 4.23 5.71
CA ILE A 38 -2.37 4.78 6.44
C ILE A 38 -1.15 4.69 5.51
N SER A 39 -0.51 5.82 5.23
CA SER A 39 0.68 5.85 4.37
C SER A 39 1.84 5.11 5.04
N LEU A 40 2.56 4.30 4.28
CA LEU A 40 3.72 3.54 4.74
C LEU A 40 5.00 4.08 4.08
N GLU A 41 5.24 5.38 4.24
CA GLU A 41 6.36 6.06 3.58
C GLU A 41 7.60 6.01 4.47
N ILE A 42 8.75 5.73 3.85
CA ILE A 42 10.08 5.80 4.46
C ILE A 42 10.95 6.71 3.61
N GLU A 43 11.85 7.45 4.24
CA GLU A 43 12.83 8.26 3.51
C GLU A 43 13.75 7.32 2.72
N PRO A 44 13.85 7.49 1.39
CA PRO A 44 14.71 6.66 0.56
C PRO A 44 16.19 6.83 0.92
N ASN A 45 16.96 5.77 0.75
CA ASN A 45 18.42 5.80 0.73
C ASN A 45 18.95 5.55 -0.70
N GLU A 46 20.26 5.62 -0.87
CA GLU A 46 20.91 5.43 -2.18
C GLU A 46 20.62 4.07 -2.83
N PHE A 47 20.29 3.04 -2.05
CA PHE A 47 20.06 1.69 -2.55
C PHE A 47 18.61 1.46 -2.99
N ASP A 48 17.63 2.12 -2.36
CA ASP A 48 16.20 1.91 -2.64
C ASP A 48 15.52 3.03 -3.41
N LEU A 49 16.17 4.19 -3.60
CA LEU A 49 15.61 5.33 -4.32
C LEU A 49 15.09 4.94 -5.71
N TYR A 50 15.93 4.28 -6.52
CA TYR A 50 15.55 3.87 -7.87
C TYR A 50 14.35 2.90 -7.88
N TYR A 51 14.33 1.98 -6.91
CA TYR A 51 13.24 1.02 -6.74
C TYR A 51 11.93 1.74 -6.39
N LEU A 52 11.97 2.67 -5.42
CA LEU A 52 10.82 3.45 -4.99
C LEU A 52 10.32 4.39 -6.09
N GLN A 53 11.22 5.01 -6.86
CA GLN A 53 10.87 5.79 -8.05
C GLN A 53 10.15 4.93 -9.09
N THR A 54 10.63 3.71 -9.33
CA THR A 54 9.98 2.77 -10.24
C THR A 54 8.58 2.42 -9.74
N LYS A 55 8.43 2.12 -8.44
CA LYS A 55 7.13 1.85 -7.82
C LYS A 55 6.15 3.02 -7.97
N LYS A 56 6.62 4.25 -7.77
CA LYS A 56 5.81 5.46 -7.97
C LYS A 56 5.43 5.66 -9.44
N ASN A 57 6.41 5.72 -10.33
CA ASN A 57 6.21 6.20 -11.70
C ASN A 57 5.58 5.15 -12.61
N LYS A 58 5.96 3.88 -12.46
CA LYS A 58 5.51 2.79 -13.34
C LYS A 58 4.32 2.01 -12.77
N PHE A 59 4.26 1.89 -11.43
CA PHE A 59 3.21 1.13 -10.75
C PHE A 59 2.26 2.02 -9.94
N HIS A 60 2.31 3.33 -10.18
CA HIS A 60 1.38 4.31 -9.61
C HIS A 60 1.26 4.25 -8.07
N HIS A 61 2.33 3.82 -7.38
CA HIS A 61 2.33 3.78 -5.91
C HIS A 61 2.26 5.20 -5.34
N LEU A 62 1.48 5.33 -4.26
CA LEU A 62 1.24 6.56 -3.51
C LEU A 62 2.44 6.87 -2.62
N LEU A 63 3.52 7.39 -3.22
CA LEU A 63 4.79 7.72 -2.55
C LEU A 63 5.16 9.19 -2.76
N ASN A 64 5.51 9.90 -1.68
CA ASN A 64 6.07 11.25 -1.75
C ASN A 64 7.59 11.19 -1.59
N LEU A 65 8.27 10.80 -2.66
CA LEU A 65 9.72 10.86 -2.72
C LEU A 65 10.14 12.32 -2.83
N LYS A 66 10.91 12.82 -1.85
CA LYS A 66 11.63 14.08 -2.01
C LYS A 66 12.74 13.86 -3.03
N GLU A 67 12.87 14.78 -3.97
CA GLU A 67 14.05 14.79 -4.84
C GLU A 67 15.25 15.14 -3.96
N ALA A 68 16.33 14.35 -4.06
CA ALA A 68 17.59 14.72 -3.46
C ALA A 68 18.09 15.98 -4.18
N GLU A 69 18.30 17.07 -3.42
CA GLU A 69 18.97 18.28 -3.89
C GLU A 69 20.41 18.00 -4.35
#